data_AF-A0A0D2FXN8-F1
#
_entry.id   AF-A0A0D2FXN8-F1
#
_cell.length_a   1.000
_cell.length_b   1.000
_cell.length_c   1.000
_cell.angle_alpha   90.00
_cell.angle_beta   90.00
_cell.angle_gamma   90.00
#
_symmetry.space_group_name_H-M   'P 1'
#
loop_
_entity.id
_entity.type
_entity.pdbx_description
1 polymer ?
#
loop_
_entity_poly.entity_id
_entity_poly.type
_entity_poly.pdbx_seq_one_letter_code
_entity_poly.pdbx_strand_id
1 'polypeptide(L)'
;MEPETTYVRPHSEADWDKWRPLFTRLYIEENRTLPQVMEIMRDEHRVWASQKMYKNKIKAWNLRKYLKEDEAQQILEGEIPETGAIATAGDPEEVKKRAARSIQRKRARQRARIQIPSPDQPSPMALALSPSPLTPTTPSSPMEPSGALVPSMTLGEAVTTPQLDHFRVTGVTITEQFLRNLRRWTHDAYVFGHWDMQQSAKHHSGRRASRLLSSSLTAGINLFENKKEELAWTHWNRAFASFQSSDLFKTWYHEIPMSLLFEVGRVAHSGHDQLAALLLKSIRNWAHTFLDENDSRHALLSSFGELQVAQLRDLYHRAARCLYDGLESRVDKHSQLLYEVRLNRALDMLWYDPQTDLTNWLPPIEEVDQACGPNNSYAVYFLLLEAYRLVAKELYTDADQVCSQVRNRLTAMQGVQGSIDPWRVGLAYRRLGRQQHSKGRFTDARRSFNTALKYVSGDSQLSMSVLIEICQRQESMANAVHDQEDVFFWSQMLSRLEQQAKDQGEADILKRPQTFSDGTADGAGAGALIVSKKRRLSPGPTRRSTF
;
A
#
# COMPACT_ATOMS: atom_id res chain seq x y z
N MET A 1 4.14 50.77 28.86
CA MET A 1 4.21 50.90 27.39
C MET A 1 5.14 49.82 26.89
N GLU A 2 4.60 48.67 26.50
CA GLU A 2 5.40 47.65 25.81
C GLU A 2 5.58 48.07 24.34
N PRO A 3 6.77 47.94 23.75
CA PRO A 3 6.96 48.24 22.34
C PRO A 3 6.24 47.18 21.49
N GLU A 4 5.38 47.61 20.56
CA GLU A 4 4.82 46.74 19.53
C GLU A 4 5.97 46.11 18.72
N THR A 5 6.29 44.83 18.98
CA THR A 5 7.29 44.10 18.21
C THR A 5 6.67 43.66 16.89
N THR A 6 6.90 44.41 15.83
CA THR A 6 6.41 44.08 14.48
C THR A 6 7.21 42.91 13.90
N TYR A 7 6.59 41.72 13.80
CA TYR A 7 7.20 40.56 13.14
C TYR A 7 7.12 40.67 11.62
N VAL A 8 8.21 40.35 10.94
CA VAL A 8 8.27 40.31 9.46
C VAL A 8 7.79 38.94 8.99
N ARG A 9 6.78 38.94 8.10
CA ARG A 9 6.28 37.73 7.42
C ARG A 9 6.69 37.77 5.95
N PRO A 10 7.67 36.98 5.51
CA PRO A 10 8.11 37.01 4.11
C PRO A 10 7.06 36.34 3.22
N HIS A 11 6.48 37.09 2.29
CA HIS A 11 5.38 36.63 1.43
C HIS A 11 5.82 36.33 -0.01
N SER A 12 6.90 36.97 -0.49
CA SER A 12 7.44 36.78 -1.85
C SER A 12 8.81 36.08 -1.84
N GLU A 13 9.27 35.57 -2.99
CA GLU A 13 10.62 34.98 -3.08
C GLU A 13 11.73 35.99 -2.80
N ALA A 14 11.57 37.24 -3.25
CA ALA A 14 12.50 38.33 -3.00
C ALA A 14 12.64 38.67 -1.50
N ASP A 15 11.57 38.50 -0.71
CA ASP A 15 11.63 38.68 0.74
C ASP A 15 12.45 37.58 1.42
N TRP A 16 12.39 36.36 0.88
CA TRP A 16 13.09 35.19 1.40
C TRP A 16 14.59 35.20 1.05
N ASP A 17 14.97 35.80 -0.08
CA ASP A 17 16.37 35.82 -0.53
C ASP A 17 17.28 36.59 0.42
N LYS A 18 16.77 37.61 1.10
CA LYS A 18 17.50 38.35 2.16
C LYS A 18 17.87 37.48 3.35
N TRP A 19 17.06 36.45 3.62
CA TRP A 19 17.24 35.52 4.75
C TRP A 19 17.96 34.23 4.35
N ARG A 20 18.13 33.98 3.05
CA ARG A 20 18.76 32.77 2.53
C ARG A 20 20.17 32.53 3.07
N PRO A 21 21.08 33.53 3.14
CA PRO A 21 22.43 33.30 3.66
C PRO A 21 22.42 32.88 5.12
N LEU A 22 21.64 33.58 5.96
CA LEU A 22 21.49 33.29 7.37
C LEU A 22 20.86 31.91 7.62
N PHE A 23 19.77 31.60 6.92
CA PHE A 23 19.11 30.30 7.03
C PHE A 23 20.06 29.17 6.62
N THR A 24 20.83 29.37 5.55
CA THR A 24 21.80 28.39 5.07
C THR A 24 22.91 28.17 6.09
N ARG A 25 23.46 29.24 6.69
CA ARG A 25 24.44 29.14 7.77
C ARG A 25 23.89 28.34 8.96
N LEU A 26 22.73 28.73 9.50
CA LEU A 26 22.13 28.06 10.66
C LEU A 26 21.80 26.59 10.38
N TYR A 27 21.23 26.31 9.20
CA TYR A 27 20.72 24.98 8.86
C TYR A 27 21.79 24.00 8.38
N ILE A 28 22.74 24.47 7.56
CA ILE A 28 23.79 23.66 6.93
C ILE A 28 25.11 23.75 7.71
N GLU A 29 25.64 24.96 7.93
CA GLU A 29 26.98 25.14 8.51
C GLU A 29 26.97 24.85 10.02
N GLU A 30 26.04 25.45 10.75
CA GLU A 30 25.87 25.23 12.19
C GLU A 30 25.09 23.94 12.50
N ASN A 31 24.61 23.23 11.49
CA ASN A 31 23.93 21.93 11.58
C ASN A 31 22.72 21.93 12.54
N ARG A 32 22.07 23.08 12.77
CA ARG A 32 20.89 23.20 13.64
C ARG A 32 19.70 22.44 13.07
N THR A 33 18.81 21.95 13.94
CA THR A 33 17.57 21.31 13.49
C THR A 33 16.59 22.36 12.95
N LEU A 34 15.68 21.98 12.06
CA LEU A 34 14.71 22.93 11.51
C LEU A 34 13.90 23.67 12.59
N PRO A 35 13.41 23.01 13.66
CA PRO A 35 12.75 23.72 14.76
C PRO A 35 13.63 24.79 15.43
N GLN A 36 14.92 24.49 15.66
CA GLN A 36 15.87 25.44 16.25
C GLN A 36 16.16 26.62 15.32
N VAL A 37 16.29 26.38 14.01
CA VAL A 37 16.46 27.48 13.04
C VAL A 37 15.23 28.38 13.02
N MET A 38 14.03 27.80 13.10
CA MET A 38 12.78 28.57 13.17
C MET A 38 12.68 29.41 14.45
N GLU A 39 13.14 28.86 15.58
CA GLU A 39 13.20 29.57 16.85
C GLU A 39 14.18 30.76 16.79
N ILE A 40 15.41 30.54 16.30
CA ILE A 40 16.41 31.59 16.11
C ILE A 40 15.90 32.68 15.16
N MET A 41 15.30 32.29 14.02
CA MET A 41 14.76 33.26 13.07
C MET A 41 13.60 34.08 13.62
N ARG A 42 12.77 33.49 14.50
CA ARG A 42 11.67 34.19 15.17
C ARG A 42 12.17 35.11 16.27
N ASP A 43 13.11 34.64 17.09
CA ASP A 43 13.46 35.30 18.35
C ASP A 43 14.55 36.36 18.14
N GLU A 44 15.55 36.08 17.30
CA GLU A 44 16.67 36.99 17.04
C GLU A 44 16.43 37.90 15.82
N HIS A 45 15.71 37.39 14.81
CA HIS A 45 15.51 38.11 13.54
C HIS A 45 14.07 38.55 13.29
N ARG A 46 13.14 38.25 14.22
CA ARG A 46 11.71 38.61 14.14
C ARG A 46 11.03 38.16 12.85
N VAL A 47 11.55 37.10 12.22
CA VAL A 47 10.97 36.48 11.02
C VAL A 47 10.03 35.37 11.46
N TRP A 48 8.76 35.50 11.10
CA TRP A 48 7.76 34.48 11.40
C TRP A 48 7.23 33.83 10.13
N ALA A 49 7.42 32.51 10.03
CA ALA A 49 6.88 31.71 8.94
C ALA A 49 6.53 30.29 9.41
N SER A 50 5.59 29.66 8.72
CA SER A 50 5.18 28.28 9.04
C SER A 50 6.30 27.28 8.71
N GLN A 51 6.33 26.15 9.41
CA GLN A 51 7.28 25.06 9.13
C GLN A 51 7.20 24.58 7.66
N LYS A 52 6.00 24.63 7.05
CA LYS A 52 5.79 24.29 5.64
C LYS A 52 6.54 25.25 4.71
N MET A 53 6.55 26.55 5.00
CA MET A 53 7.26 27.56 4.19
C MET A 53 8.78 27.34 4.24
N TYR A 54 9.34 27.09 5.42
CA TYR A 54 10.76 26.76 5.54
C TYR A 54 11.14 25.45 4.83
N LYS A 55 10.31 24.41 4.93
CA LYS A 55 10.50 23.15 4.17
C LYS A 55 10.46 23.38 2.65
N ASN A 56 9.58 24.25 2.18
CA ASN A 56 9.52 24.63 0.77
C ASN A 56 10.79 25.38 0.35
N LYS A 57 11.34 26.26 1.21
CA LYS A 57 12.58 26.97 0.91
C LYS A 57 13.82 26.08 0.93
N ILE A 58 13.89 25.10 1.83
CA ILE A 58 14.93 24.05 1.78
C ILE A 58 14.92 23.35 0.41
N LYS A 59 13.73 23.01 -0.11
CA LYS A 59 13.59 22.40 -1.44
C LYS A 59 13.95 23.36 -2.57
N ALA A 60 13.43 24.58 -2.55
CA ALA A 60 13.64 25.59 -3.59
C ALA A 60 15.12 26.01 -3.69
N TRP A 61 15.81 26.13 -2.56
CA TRP A 61 17.24 26.46 -2.50
C TRP A 61 18.16 25.23 -2.64
N ASN A 62 17.58 24.04 -2.85
CA ASN A 62 18.29 22.76 -2.96
C ASN A 62 19.27 22.52 -1.79
N LEU A 63 18.89 22.92 -0.57
CA LEU A 63 19.71 22.76 0.63
C LEU A 63 19.65 21.31 1.11
N ARG A 64 20.78 20.61 1.04
CA ARG A 64 20.89 19.21 1.48
C ARG A 64 21.74 19.12 2.74
N LYS A 65 21.12 18.74 3.86
CA LYS A 65 21.80 18.57 5.14
C LYS A 65 22.62 17.28 5.24
N TYR A 66 22.28 16.28 4.42
CA TYR A 66 22.92 14.96 4.42
C TYR A 66 23.33 14.60 3.00
N LEU A 67 24.58 14.17 2.85
CA LEU A 67 25.11 13.57 1.63
C LEU A 67 24.56 12.15 1.48
N LYS A 68 24.35 11.71 0.24
CA LYS A 68 24.09 10.28 -0.01
C LYS A 68 25.32 9.45 0.36
N GLU A 69 25.13 8.18 0.63
CA GLU A 69 26.21 7.28 1.05
C GLU A 69 27.32 7.20 0.00
N ASP A 70 26.93 6.99 -1.26
CA ASP A 70 27.85 6.93 -2.38
C ASP A 70 28.62 8.25 -2.57
N GLU A 71 27.95 9.40 -2.41
CA GLU A 71 28.54 10.74 -2.48
C GLU A 71 29.49 11.02 -1.30
N ALA A 72 29.13 10.61 -0.08
CA ALA A 72 29.96 10.78 1.12
C ALA A 72 31.20 9.89 1.09
N GLN A 73 31.10 8.72 0.46
CA GLN A 73 32.19 7.78 0.29
C GLN A 73 33.16 8.26 -0.80
N GLN A 74 32.66 8.72 -1.95
CA GLN A 74 33.45 9.36 -3.01
C GLN A 74 34.24 10.59 -2.51
N ILE A 75 33.61 11.44 -1.69
CA ILE A 75 34.27 12.61 -1.09
C ILE A 75 35.38 12.21 -0.10
N LEU A 76 35.24 11.08 0.60
CA LEU A 76 36.27 10.56 1.51
C LEU A 76 37.43 9.89 0.75
N GLU A 77 37.14 9.33 -0.42
CA GLU A 77 38.07 8.66 -1.34
C GLU A 77 38.81 9.66 -2.27
N GLY A 78 38.46 10.94 -2.22
CA GLY A 78 39.21 12.04 -2.84
C GLY A 78 38.59 12.66 -4.09
N GLU A 79 37.43 12.17 -4.53
CA GLU A 79 36.70 12.73 -5.67
C GLU A 79 35.64 13.73 -5.18
N ILE A 80 35.90 15.02 -5.38
CA ILE A 80 34.92 16.08 -5.09
C ILE A 80 34.12 16.33 -6.37
N PRO A 81 32.83 15.94 -6.46
CA PRO A 81 32.02 16.22 -7.65
C PRO A 81 31.75 17.73 -7.78
N GLU A 82 32.02 18.29 -8.97
CA GLU A 82 31.91 19.73 -9.26
C GLU A 82 30.45 20.24 -9.37
N THR A 83 29.44 19.37 -9.32
CA THR A 83 28.05 19.77 -9.62
C THR A 83 27.11 19.61 -8.44
N GLY A 84 26.80 20.73 -7.79
CA GLY A 84 25.75 20.87 -6.78
C GLY A 84 26.04 21.99 -5.79
N ALA A 85 25.06 22.37 -4.96
CA ALA A 85 25.16 23.41 -3.92
C ALA A 85 26.26 23.17 -2.86
N ILE A 86 27.08 22.13 -3.03
CA ILE A 86 28.31 21.81 -2.31
C ILE A 86 29.41 22.87 -2.61
N ALA A 87 29.41 23.48 -3.80
CA ALA A 87 30.37 24.53 -4.17
C ALA A 87 30.15 25.87 -3.43
N THR A 88 28.97 26.08 -2.84
CA THR A 88 28.61 27.35 -2.19
C THR A 88 28.95 27.43 -0.70
N ALA A 89 29.62 26.43 -0.12
CA ALA A 89 29.96 26.44 1.31
C ALA A 89 31.35 25.87 1.60
N GLY A 90 32.36 26.73 1.49
CA GLY A 90 33.55 26.68 2.34
C GLY A 90 34.61 25.62 2.02
N ASP A 91 35.76 25.86 2.63
CA ASP A 91 37.01 25.08 2.65
C ASP A 91 36.85 23.56 2.38
N PRO A 92 37.61 22.95 1.44
CA PRO A 92 37.58 21.52 1.13
C PRO A 92 37.66 20.60 2.36
N GLU A 93 38.34 21.02 3.42
CA GLU A 93 38.44 20.26 4.67
C GLU A 93 37.11 20.17 5.43
N GLU A 94 36.23 21.17 5.30
CA GLU A 94 34.94 21.15 5.96
C GLU A 94 33.95 20.19 5.27
N VAL A 95 34.05 20.07 3.95
CA VAL A 95 33.30 19.10 3.13
C VAL A 95 33.68 17.67 3.50
N LYS A 96 34.98 17.37 3.63
CA LYS A 96 35.48 16.07 4.13
C LYS A 96 35.01 15.79 5.55
N LYS A 97 35.06 16.78 6.45
CA LYS A 97 34.60 16.65 7.84
C LYS A 97 33.08 16.38 7.92
N ARG A 98 32.28 16.88 6.97
CA ARG A 98 30.83 16.59 6.87
C ARG A 98 30.58 15.17 6.34
N ALA A 99 31.32 14.72 5.32
CA ALA A 99 31.27 13.36 4.81
C ALA A 99 31.62 12.33 5.91
N ALA A 100 32.72 12.56 6.64
CA ALA A 100 33.15 11.72 7.76
C ALA A 100 32.10 11.64 8.88
N ARG A 101 31.49 12.77 9.27
CA ARG A 101 30.41 12.79 10.27
C ARG A 101 29.16 12.04 9.81
N SER A 102 28.84 12.06 8.52
CA SER A 102 27.70 11.31 7.95
C SER A 102 27.90 9.79 8.12
N ILE A 103 29.09 9.30 7.74
CA ILE A 103 29.48 7.89 7.86
C ILE A 103 29.53 7.46 9.34
N GLN A 104 30.10 8.29 10.22
CA GLN A 104 30.21 8.00 11.65
C GLN A 104 28.85 7.89 12.34
N ARG A 105 27.90 8.78 12.01
CA ARG A 105 26.51 8.71 12.55
C ARG A 105 25.80 7.44 12.11
N LYS A 106 26.03 6.97 10.87
CA LYS A 106 25.44 5.72 10.36
C LYS A 106 26.03 4.50 11.08
N ARG A 107 27.36 4.46 11.27
CA ARG A 107 28.04 3.42 12.05
C ARG A 107 27.59 3.39 13.51
N ALA A 108 27.38 4.55 14.12
CA ALA A 108 26.84 4.67 15.48
C ALA A 108 25.39 4.15 15.58
N ARG A 109 24.53 4.44 14.59
CA ARG A 109 23.16 3.88 14.51
C ARG A 109 23.16 2.36 14.30
N GLN A 110 24.08 1.84 13.49
CA GLN A 110 24.25 0.39 13.33
C GLN A 110 24.73 -0.27 14.64
N ARG A 111 25.68 0.34 15.36
CA ARG A 111 26.13 -0.15 16.67
C ARG A 111 25.05 -0.08 17.75
N ALA A 112 24.28 1.01 17.82
CA ALA A 112 23.15 1.14 18.73
C ALA A 112 22.03 0.13 18.44
N ARG A 113 21.90 -0.33 17.19
CA ARG A 113 20.97 -1.39 16.78
C ARG A 113 21.44 -2.79 17.18
N ILE A 114 22.74 -2.97 17.44
CA ILE A 114 23.34 -4.24 17.88
C ILE A 114 23.40 -4.31 19.42
N GLN A 115 23.35 -3.18 20.13
CA GLN A 115 23.46 -3.09 21.60
C GLN A 115 22.14 -2.80 22.31
N ILE A 116 20.99 -3.27 21.82
CA ILE A 116 19.78 -3.34 22.65
C ILE A 116 19.91 -4.60 23.51
N PRO A 117 20.04 -4.52 24.85
CA PRO A 117 20.12 -5.70 25.70
C PRO A 117 18.73 -6.34 25.83
N SER A 118 18.66 -7.67 25.75
CA SER A 118 17.48 -8.44 26.13
C SER A 118 17.05 -8.13 27.57
N PRO A 119 15.74 -8.03 27.87
CA PRO A 119 15.25 -7.91 29.23
C PRO A 119 15.18 -9.31 29.85
N ASP A 120 16.33 -9.90 30.15
CA ASP A 120 16.43 -11.08 31.01
C ASP A 120 17.90 -11.29 31.39
N GLN A 121 18.44 -10.41 32.24
CA GLN A 121 19.56 -10.77 33.12
C GLN A 121 19.59 -9.83 34.34
N PRO A 122 19.54 -10.36 35.58
CA PRO A 122 19.70 -9.56 36.80
C PRO A 122 21.19 -9.31 37.11
N SER A 123 21.53 -8.06 37.44
CA SER A 123 22.85 -7.70 37.99
C SER A 123 22.95 -8.05 39.49
N PRO A 124 24.14 -8.37 40.02
CA PRO A 124 24.31 -9.03 41.31
C PRO A 124 24.57 -8.04 42.46
N MET A 125 24.01 -8.32 43.64
CA MET A 125 24.55 -7.82 44.92
C MET A 125 24.19 -8.72 46.12
N ALA A 126 25.26 -9.26 46.73
CA ALA A 126 25.58 -9.40 48.15
C ALA A 126 24.80 -10.35 49.12
N LEU A 127 25.58 -11.35 49.60
CA LEU A 127 25.76 -11.87 50.99
C LEU A 127 24.71 -12.80 51.65
N ALA A 128 25.09 -14.06 51.95
CA ALA A 128 25.45 -14.57 53.29
C ALA A 128 25.59 -16.12 53.32
N LEU A 129 26.20 -16.66 54.38
CA LEU A 129 26.97 -17.91 54.47
C LEU A 129 26.24 -19.13 55.11
N SER A 130 26.55 -20.33 54.59
CA SER A 130 26.81 -21.64 55.27
C SER A 130 25.66 -22.45 55.96
N PRO A 131 25.86 -23.76 56.29
CA PRO A 131 26.48 -24.88 55.54
C PRO A 131 25.73 -26.26 55.65
N SER A 132 26.13 -27.26 54.85
CA SER A 132 25.68 -28.68 54.81
C SER A 132 26.07 -29.53 56.06
N PRO A 133 25.60 -30.80 56.24
CA PRO A 133 26.31 -31.97 55.65
C PRO A 133 25.53 -33.32 55.41
N LEU A 134 26.10 -34.11 54.46
CA LEU A 134 26.34 -35.59 54.39
C LEU A 134 25.23 -36.67 54.20
N THR A 135 25.57 -37.60 53.29
CA THR A 135 24.99 -38.90 52.85
C THR A 135 25.45 -40.07 53.79
N PRO A 136 25.34 -41.41 53.51
CA PRO A 136 24.81 -42.20 52.36
C PRO A 136 24.01 -43.49 52.76
N THR A 137 23.61 -44.33 51.79
CA THR A 137 23.88 -45.81 51.71
C THR A 137 23.07 -46.50 50.57
N THR A 138 23.78 -47.28 49.72
CA THR A 138 23.30 -48.31 48.76
C THR A 138 23.51 -49.70 49.39
N PRO A 139 22.98 -50.86 48.90
CA PRO A 139 23.60 -51.53 47.73
C PRO A 139 22.73 -52.54 46.92
N SER A 140 23.32 -52.97 45.79
CA SER A 140 23.35 -54.35 45.23
C SER A 140 22.49 -54.74 44.01
N SER A 141 23.21 -55.06 42.93
CA SER A 141 22.89 -55.92 41.77
C SER A 141 23.48 -57.34 42.02
N PRO A 142 23.22 -58.41 41.22
CA PRO A 142 24.10 -58.69 40.07
C PRO A 142 23.60 -59.61 38.91
N MET A 143 24.34 -59.52 37.79
CA MET A 143 24.84 -60.58 36.88
C MET A 143 24.12 -60.98 35.57
N GLU A 144 24.98 -61.04 34.54
CA GLU A 144 24.86 -61.45 33.12
C GLU A 144 25.34 -62.92 32.93
N PRO A 145 25.17 -63.62 31.75
CA PRO A 145 26.09 -63.42 30.60
C PRO A 145 25.56 -63.71 29.17
N SER A 146 26.16 -63.00 28.19
CA SER A 146 26.59 -63.39 26.82
C SER A 146 26.06 -64.64 26.08
N GLY A 147 25.68 -64.46 24.81
CA GLY A 147 25.57 -65.51 23.78
C GLY A 147 25.33 -64.95 22.36
N ALA A 148 26.28 -65.15 21.45
CA ALA A 148 26.41 -64.56 20.12
C ALA A 148 25.46 -65.12 19.03
N LEU A 149 25.24 -64.33 17.96
CA LEU A 149 25.51 -64.64 16.53
C LEU A 149 24.62 -63.79 15.60
N VAL A 150 25.21 -62.81 14.92
CA VAL A 150 24.65 -62.21 13.69
C VAL A 150 25.57 -62.61 12.53
N PRO A 151 25.09 -63.33 11.50
CA PRO A 151 25.88 -63.59 10.31
C PRO A 151 25.98 -62.35 9.43
N SER A 152 27.23 -61.96 9.17
CA SER A 152 27.60 -61.10 8.05
C SER A 152 27.43 -61.89 6.75
N MET A 153 26.61 -61.40 5.81
CA MET A 153 26.71 -61.80 4.41
C MET A 153 26.89 -60.56 3.55
N THR A 154 28.04 -60.53 2.90
CA THR A 154 28.41 -59.71 1.76
C THR A 154 27.47 -59.92 0.59
N LEU A 155 26.89 -58.83 0.06
CA LEU A 155 26.59 -58.74 -1.36
C LEU A 155 27.09 -57.38 -1.86
N GLY A 156 28.11 -57.43 -2.72
CA GLY A 156 28.39 -56.35 -3.64
C GLY A 156 27.33 -56.39 -4.74
N GLU A 157 26.56 -55.32 -4.84
CA GLU A 157 25.84 -54.95 -6.05
C GLU A 157 25.81 -53.42 -6.11
N ALA A 158 26.10 -52.87 -7.28
CA ALA A 158 26.39 -51.48 -7.51
C ALA A 158 25.31 -50.55 -6.92
N VAL A 159 25.74 -49.64 -6.04
CA VAL A 159 24.96 -48.45 -5.69
C VAL A 159 24.88 -47.60 -6.94
N THR A 160 23.87 -47.88 -7.75
CA THR A 160 23.41 -46.96 -8.79
C THR A 160 22.72 -45.85 -8.02
N THR A 161 23.42 -44.75 -7.82
CA THR A 161 22.80 -43.46 -7.50
C THR A 161 21.63 -43.28 -8.49
N PRO A 162 20.38 -43.06 -8.04
CA PRO A 162 19.37 -42.62 -8.96
C PRO A 162 19.82 -41.24 -9.43
N GLN A 163 20.41 -41.20 -10.63
CA GLN A 163 20.56 -39.98 -11.40
C GLN A 163 19.21 -39.29 -11.38
N LEU A 164 19.23 -38.00 -11.06
CA LEU A 164 18.07 -37.14 -11.02
C LEU A 164 17.60 -36.88 -12.47
N ASP A 165 17.22 -37.94 -13.16
CA ASP A 165 16.62 -37.87 -14.49
C ASP A 165 15.21 -37.32 -14.32
N HIS A 166 15.11 -36.01 -14.48
CA HIS A 166 13.99 -35.32 -15.08
C HIS A 166 12.61 -35.93 -14.74
N PHE A 167 12.16 -35.76 -13.49
CA PHE A 167 10.73 -35.62 -13.23
C PHE A 167 10.23 -34.33 -13.90
N ARG A 168 10.14 -34.33 -15.23
CA ARG A 168 9.26 -33.42 -15.96
C ARG A 168 7.85 -33.87 -15.63
N VAL A 169 7.23 -33.23 -14.63
CA VAL A 169 5.78 -33.28 -14.44
C VAL A 169 5.14 -32.61 -15.65
N THR A 170 4.95 -33.38 -16.72
CA THR A 170 4.09 -33.03 -17.84
C THR A 170 2.66 -32.95 -17.30
N GLY A 171 2.15 -31.74 -17.07
CA GLY A 171 0.76 -31.54 -16.64
C GLY A 171 0.51 -30.56 -15.48
N VAL A 172 1.49 -29.74 -15.06
CA VAL A 172 1.22 -28.66 -14.09
C VAL A 172 0.29 -27.64 -14.76
N THR A 173 -0.94 -27.50 -14.26
CA THR A 173 -1.89 -26.50 -14.77
C THR A 173 -1.30 -25.10 -14.56
N ILE A 174 -1.72 -24.12 -15.38
CA ILE A 174 -1.24 -22.74 -15.21
C ILE A 174 -1.55 -22.18 -13.81
N THR A 175 -2.65 -22.62 -13.21
CA THR A 175 -3.05 -22.31 -11.84
C THR A 175 -2.02 -22.83 -10.82
N GLU A 176 -1.58 -24.09 -10.96
CA GLU A 176 -0.53 -24.63 -10.08
C GLU A 176 0.81 -23.91 -10.29
N GLN A 177 1.13 -23.55 -11.52
CA GLN A 177 2.35 -22.79 -11.82
C GLN A 177 2.31 -21.40 -11.17
N PHE A 178 1.17 -20.71 -11.23
CA PHE A 178 0.95 -19.44 -10.55
C PHE A 178 1.18 -19.58 -9.03
N LEU A 179 0.59 -20.59 -8.39
CA LEU A 179 0.74 -20.83 -6.95
C LEU A 179 2.19 -21.14 -6.56
N ARG A 180 2.91 -21.93 -7.37
CA ARG A 180 4.35 -22.19 -7.18
C ARG A 180 5.17 -20.90 -7.28
N ASN A 181 4.90 -20.08 -8.30
CA ASN A 181 5.57 -18.79 -8.49
C ASN A 181 5.26 -17.84 -7.33
N LEU A 182 4.03 -17.85 -6.81
CA LEU A 182 3.64 -17.04 -5.65
C LEU A 182 4.40 -17.46 -4.39
N ARG A 183 4.56 -18.76 -4.13
CA ARG A 183 5.38 -19.26 -3.01
C ARG A 183 6.83 -18.83 -3.13
N ARG A 184 7.41 -18.95 -4.33
CA ARG A 184 8.78 -18.50 -4.60
C ARG A 184 8.92 -17.00 -4.35
N TRP A 185 7.99 -16.21 -4.86
CA TRP A 185 7.96 -14.77 -4.64
C TRP A 185 7.88 -14.42 -3.14
N THR A 186 7.01 -15.08 -2.36
CA THR A 186 6.96 -14.85 -0.89
C THR A 186 8.26 -15.24 -0.18
N HIS A 187 8.92 -16.32 -0.62
CA HIS A 187 10.20 -16.72 -0.07
C HIS A 187 11.27 -15.67 -0.35
N ASP A 188 11.39 -15.22 -1.60
CA ASP A 188 12.37 -14.21 -1.99
C ASP A 188 12.10 -12.87 -1.29
N ALA A 189 10.83 -12.44 -1.22
CA ALA A 189 10.44 -11.24 -0.47
C ALA A 189 10.88 -11.31 0.99
N TYR A 190 10.78 -12.49 1.61
CA TYR A 190 11.26 -12.75 2.96
C TYR A 190 12.79 -12.69 3.06
N VAL A 191 13.50 -13.47 2.23
CA VAL A 191 14.96 -13.60 2.24
C VAL A 191 15.65 -12.26 2.02
N PHE A 192 15.12 -11.41 1.13
CA PHE A 192 15.67 -10.09 0.87
C PHE A 192 15.27 -9.03 1.90
N GLY A 193 14.52 -9.40 2.95
CA GLY A 193 14.05 -8.45 3.98
C GLY A 193 13.10 -7.40 3.43
N HIS A 194 12.49 -7.67 2.27
CA HIS A 194 11.63 -6.73 1.54
C HIS A 194 10.15 -6.84 1.93
N TRP A 195 9.85 -7.60 2.98
CA TRP A 195 8.51 -7.80 3.53
C TRP A 195 8.15 -6.83 4.67
N ASP A 196 9.14 -6.20 5.32
CA ASP A 196 8.92 -5.32 6.48
C ASP A 196 8.26 -3.98 6.05
N MET A 197 7.12 -3.71 6.70
CA MET A 197 6.22 -2.59 6.44
C MET A 197 6.76 -1.22 6.83
N GLN A 198 7.71 -1.14 7.77
CA GLN A 198 7.87 0.11 8.50
C GLN A 198 8.74 1.18 7.83
N GLN A 199 9.55 0.90 6.79
CA GLN A 199 10.69 1.80 6.53
C GLN A 199 11.09 2.06 5.07
N SER A 200 10.37 1.61 4.04
CA SER A 200 10.76 1.95 2.66
C SER A 200 9.75 2.87 1.97
N ALA A 201 10.22 4.02 1.47
CA ALA A 201 9.42 4.90 0.61
C ALA A 201 8.81 4.15 -0.59
N LYS A 202 9.48 3.07 -1.02
CA LYS A 202 9.03 2.14 -2.07
C LYS A 202 7.78 1.33 -1.68
N HIS A 203 7.64 0.95 -0.41
CA HIS A 203 6.42 0.29 0.07
C HIS A 203 5.21 1.23 0.02
N HIS A 204 5.38 2.48 0.45
CA HIS A 204 4.33 3.48 0.36
C HIS A 204 3.98 3.83 -1.08
N SER A 205 4.95 3.89 -1.99
CA SER A 205 4.70 4.13 -3.40
C SER A 205 3.93 2.96 -4.03
N GLY A 206 4.33 1.71 -3.78
CA GLY A 206 3.61 0.52 -4.22
C GLY A 206 2.18 0.44 -3.68
N ARG A 207 1.99 0.72 -2.38
CA ARG A 207 0.67 0.79 -1.76
C ARG A 207 -0.21 1.87 -2.40
N ARG A 208 0.34 3.05 -2.67
CA ARG A 208 -0.39 4.14 -3.33
C ARG A 208 -0.75 3.77 -4.77
N ALA A 209 0.16 3.17 -5.52
CA ALA A 209 -0.08 2.72 -6.89
C ALA A 209 -1.20 1.67 -6.96
N SER A 210 -1.15 0.67 -6.07
CA SER A 210 -2.20 -0.36 -5.94
C SER A 210 -3.57 0.26 -5.61
N ARG A 211 -3.63 1.20 -4.66
CA ARG A 211 -4.87 1.93 -4.32
C ARG A 211 -5.43 2.75 -5.49
N LEU A 212 -4.57 3.40 -6.27
CA LEU A 212 -4.97 4.19 -7.44
C LEU A 212 -5.53 3.31 -8.57
N LEU A 213 -4.89 2.16 -8.83
CA LEU A 213 -5.40 1.16 -9.78
C LEU A 213 -6.80 0.69 -9.35
N SER A 214 -6.92 0.24 -8.10
CA SER A 214 -8.18 -0.26 -7.54
C SER A 214 -9.30 0.78 -7.59
N SER A 215 -9.00 2.03 -7.21
CA SER A 215 -9.95 3.14 -7.28
C SER A 215 -10.41 3.41 -8.72
N SER A 216 -9.48 3.41 -9.68
CA SER A 216 -9.78 3.67 -11.09
C SER A 216 -10.63 2.54 -11.71
N LEU A 217 -10.31 1.28 -11.42
CA LEU A 217 -11.10 0.13 -11.87
C LEU A 217 -12.51 0.14 -11.25
N THR A 218 -12.61 0.36 -9.94
CA THR A 218 -13.90 0.47 -9.23
C THR A 218 -14.76 1.58 -9.83
N ALA A 219 -14.18 2.77 -10.06
CA ALA A 219 -14.88 3.90 -10.63
C ALA A 219 -15.41 3.58 -12.02
N GLY A 220 -14.58 2.96 -12.86
CA GLY A 220 -14.99 2.57 -14.21
C GLY A 220 -16.14 1.57 -14.22
N ILE A 221 -16.10 0.54 -13.37
CA ILE A 221 -17.20 -0.43 -13.22
C ILE A 221 -18.49 0.29 -12.80
N ASN A 222 -18.46 1.05 -11.70
CA ASN A 222 -19.64 1.73 -11.17
C ASN A 222 -20.23 2.72 -12.19
N LEU A 223 -19.40 3.47 -12.92
CA LEU A 223 -19.87 4.43 -13.92
C LEU A 223 -20.49 3.71 -15.12
N PHE A 224 -19.91 2.58 -15.53
CA PHE A 224 -20.44 1.76 -16.61
C PHE A 224 -21.82 1.20 -16.25
N GLU A 225 -21.97 0.60 -15.06
CA GLU A 225 -23.24 0.11 -14.54
C GLU A 225 -24.32 1.21 -14.47
N ASN A 226 -23.91 2.45 -14.20
CA ASN A 226 -24.78 3.63 -14.20
C ASN A 226 -24.97 4.28 -15.58
N LYS A 227 -24.63 3.58 -16.68
CA LYS A 227 -24.78 4.05 -18.08
C LYS A 227 -23.99 5.33 -18.40
N LYS A 228 -22.90 5.59 -17.68
CA LYS A 228 -21.97 6.72 -17.90
C LYS A 228 -20.69 6.23 -18.58
N GLU A 229 -20.85 5.60 -19.74
CA GLU A 229 -19.78 4.87 -20.45
C GLU A 229 -18.54 5.74 -20.74
N GLU A 230 -18.71 6.97 -21.22
CA GLU A 230 -17.60 7.89 -21.51
C GLU A 230 -16.72 8.17 -20.27
N LEU A 231 -17.35 8.36 -19.11
CA LEU A 231 -16.62 8.54 -17.86
C LEU A 231 -15.98 7.23 -17.39
N ALA A 232 -16.67 6.10 -17.59
CA ALA A 232 -16.12 4.79 -17.28
C ALA A 232 -14.81 4.51 -18.05
N TRP A 233 -14.81 4.78 -19.35
CA TRP A 233 -13.62 4.64 -20.21
C TRP A 233 -12.47 5.53 -19.75
N THR A 234 -12.76 6.76 -19.32
CA THR A 234 -11.76 7.67 -18.77
C THR A 234 -11.06 7.06 -17.55
N HIS A 235 -11.82 6.45 -16.64
CA HIS A 235 -11.29 5.79 -15.46
C HIS A 235 -10.53 4.50 -15.79
N TRP A 236 -11.01 3.67 -16.72
CA TRP A 236 -10.26 2.50 -17.17
C TRP A 236 -8.97 2.86 -17.89
N ASN A 237 -8.95 3.93 -18.69
CA ASN A 237 -7.72 4.46 -19.28
C ASN A 237 -6.71 4.91 -18.23
N ARG A 238 -7.18 5.54 -17.14
CA ARG A 238 -6.32 5.89 -15.98
C ARG A 238 -5.80 4.63 -15.28
N ALA A 239 -6.63 3.58 -15.15
CA ALA A 239 -6.20 2.29 -14.62
C ALA A 239 -5.06 1.69 -15.48
N PHE A 240 -5.20 1.65 -16.81
CA PHE A 240 -4.12 1.20 -17.71
C PHE A 240 -2.90 2.10 -17.67
N ALA A 241 -3.07 3.42 -17.53
CA ALA A 241 -1.93 4.33 -17.37
C ALA A 241 -1.11 4.02 -16.11
N SER A 242 -1.73 3.47 -15.05
CA SER A 242 -1.00 3.06 -13.85
C SER A 242 0.02 1.94 -14.11
N PHE A 243 -0.14 1.17 -15.19
CA PHE A 243 0.84 0.16 -15.60
C PHE A 243 2.14 0.78 -16.09
N GLN A 244 2.14 2.06 -16.47
CA GLN A 244 3.37 2.77 -16.81
C GLN A 244 4.19 3.11 -15.55
N SER A 245 3.58 3.04 -14.36
CA SER A 245 4.29 3.30 -13.11
C SER A 245 5.13 2.09 -12.69
N SER A 246 6.44 2.32 -12.55
CA SER A 246 7.33 1.30 -12.00
C SER A 246 6.97 0.90 -10.56
N ASP A 247 6.29 1.75 -9.81
CA ASP A 247 5.94 1.49 -8.40
C ASP A 247 4.96 0.33 -8.24
N LEU A 248 4.11 0.08 -9.25
CA LEU A 248 3.09 -0.98 -9.19
C LEU A 248 3.71 -2.39 -9.25
N PHE A 249 4.88 -2.54 -9.86
CA PHE A 249 5.44 -3.86 -10.14
C PHE A 249 6.90 -4.05 -9.67
N LYS A 250 7.69 -2.96 -9.58
CA LYS A 250 9.08 -3.03 -9.08
C LYS A 250 9.19 -2.95 -7.56
N THR A 251 8.08 -2.73 -6.86
CA THR A 251 8.08 -2.74 -5.40
C THR A 251 7.85 -4.16 -4.89
N TRP A 252 8.26 -4.41 -3.65
CA TRP A 252 8.05 -5.68 -2.95
C TRP A 252 6.84 -5.61 -2.02
N TYR A 253 5.92 -4.68 -2.27
CA TYR A 253 4.75 -4.55 -1.44
C TYR A 253 3.90 -5.81 -1.55
N HIS A 254 3.76 -6.51 -0.42
CA HIS A 254 3.21 -7.87 -0.34
C HIS A 254 1.80 -8.03 -0.87
N GLU A 255 1.02 -6.96 -0.90
CA GLU A 255 -0.34 -6.99 -1.41
C GLU A 255 -0.41 -6.96 -2.94
N ILE A 256 0.64 -6.56 -3.67
CA ILE A 256 0.54 -6.34 -5.12
C ILE A 256 0.06 -7.57 -5.88
N PRO A 257 0.66 -8.77 -5.73
CA PRO A 257 0.22 -9.92 -6.51
C PRO A 257 -1.23 -10.28 -6.25
N MET A 258 -1.64 -10.24 -4.98
CA MET A 258 -3.00 -10.58 -4.61
C MET A 258 -4.01 -9.49 -4.96
N SER A 259 -3.63 -8.22 -4.87
CA SER A 259 -4.43 -7.07 -5.29
C SER A 259 -4.67 -7.15 -6.79
N LEU A 260 -3.64 -7.38 -7.61
CA LEU A 260 -3.80 -7.55 -9.06
C LEU A 260 -4.75 -8.71 -9.38
N LEU A 261 -4.55 -9.87 -8.75
CA LEU A 261 -5.41 -11.03 -8.97
C LEU A 261 -6.87 -10.75 -8.58
N PHE A 262 -7.08 -10.12 -7.42
CA PHE A 262 -8.39 -9.71 -6.94
C PHE A 262 -9.06 -8.72 -7.90
N GLU A 263 -8.37 -7.64 -8.26
CA GLU A 263 -8.90 -6.56 -9.07
C GLU A 263 -9.30 -7.02 -10.47
N VAL A 264 -8.49 -7.88 -11.09
CA VAL A 264 -8.82 -8.48 -12.38
C VAL A 264 -9.99 -9.45 -12.26
N GLY A 265 -10.00 -10.30 -11.23
CA GLY A 265 -11.15 -11.17 -10.94
C GLY A 265 -12.44 -10.39 -10.68
N ARG A 266 -12.32 -9.22 -10.04
CA ARG A 266 -13.45 -8.31 -9.77
C ARG A 266 -14.04 -7.75 -11.05
N VAL A 267 -13.18 -7.28 -11.96
CA VAL A 267 -13.58 -6.81 -13.29
C VAL A 267 -14.32 -7.90 -14.06
N ALA A 268 -13.80 -9.13 -14.04
CA ALA A 268 -14.45 -10.28 -14.66
C ALA A 268 -15.81 -10.58 -14.03
N HIS A 269 -15.89 -10.62 -12.70
CA HIS A 269 -17.13 -10.88 -11.97
C HIS A 269 -18.21 -9.82 -12.21
N SER A 270 -17.82 -8.58 -12.47
CA SER A 270 -18.72 -7.50 -12.91
C SER A 270 -19.16 -7.61 -14.38
N GLY A 271 -18.83 -8.70 -15.09
CA GLY A 271 -19.26 -8.96 -16.47
C GLY A 271 -18.35 -8.37 -17.55
N HIS A 272 -17.13 -7.94 -17.19
CA HIS A 272 -16.19 -7.32 -18.12
C HIS A 272 -15.02 -8.25 -18.49
N ASP A 273 -15.33 -9.46 -18.96
CA ASP A 273 -14.33 -10.50 -19.25
C ASP A 273 -13.25 -10.07 -20.24
N GLN A 274 -13.62 -9.31 -21.27
CA GLN A 274 -12.66 -8.79 -22.26
C GLN A 274 -11.66 -7.81 -21.63
N LEU A 275 -12.14 -6.93 -20.76
CA LEU A 275 -11.30 -5.99 -20.02
C LEU A 275 -10.38 -6.75 -19.05
N ALA A 276 -10.90 -7.75 -18.35
CA ALA A 276 -10.10 -8.61 -17.47
C ALA A 276 -8.99 -9.33 -18.25
N ALA A 277 -9.30 -9.91 -19.42
CA ALA A 277 -8.32 -10.55 -20.28
C ALA A 277 -7.24 -9.57 -20.78
N LEU A 278 -7.61 -8.33 -21.11
CA LEU A 278 -6.65 -7.28 -21.46
C LEU A 278 -5.74 -6.93 -20.28
N LEU A 279 -6.29 -6.79 -19.07
CA LEU A 279 -5.49 -6.53 -17.87
C LEU A 279 -4.48 -7.65 -17.61
N LEU A 280 -4.89 -8.92 -17.71
CA LEU A 280 -3.97 -10.07 -17.58
C LEU A 280 -2.80 -9.99 -18.56
N LYS A 281 -3.10 -9.72 -19.84
CA LYS A 281 -2.08 -9.54 -20.88
C LYS A 281 -1.17 -8.34 -20.58
N SER A 282 -1.72 -7.22 -20.12
CA SER A 282 -0.94 -6.04 -19.75
C SER A 282 0.02 -6.30 -18.59
N ILE A 283 -0.40 -7.07 -17.57
CA ILE A 283 0.48 -7.48 -16.45
C ILE A 283 1.67 -8.28 -16.99
N ARG A 284 1.40 -9.29 -17.84
CA ARG A 284 2.43 -10.13 -18.46
C ARG A 284 3.39 -9.32 -19.33
N ASN A 285 2.86 -8.51 -20.23
CA ASN A 285 3.67 -7.71 -21.15
C ASN A 285 4.59 -6.76 -20.39
N TRP A 286 4.09 -6.17 -19.30
CA TRP A 286 4.90 -5.33 -18.44
C TRP A 286 6.06 -6.12 -17.82
N ALA A 287 5.78 -7.31 -17.28
CA ALA A 287 6.79 -8.16 -16.67
C ALA A 287 7.93 -8.48 -17.64
N HIS A 288 7.59 -8.97 -18.84
CA HIS A 288 8.58 -9.29 -19.89
C HIS A 288 9.38 -8.06 -20.38
N THR A 289 8.81 -6.87 -20.31
CA THR A 289 9.48 -5.64 -20.79
C THR A 289 10.45 -5.08 -19.75
N PHE A 290 10.13 -5.19 -18.46
CA PHE A 290 10.78 -4.38 -17.43
C PHE A 290 11.42 -5.15 -16.27
N LEU A 291 11.26 -6.47 -16.19
CA LEU A 291 11.86 -7.30 -15.14
C LEU A 291 12.89 -8.26 -15.74
N ASP A 292 13.92 -8.56 -14.94
CA ASP A 292 14.91 -9.59 -15.27
C ASP A 292 14.26 -10.98 -15.23
N GLU A 293 14.63 -11.86 -16.17
CA GLU A 293 14.06 -13.21 -16.27
C GLU A 293 14.29 -14.06 -15.02
N ASN A 294 15.37 -13.80 -14.27
CA ASN A 294 15.70 -14.50 -13.03
C ASN A 294 14.97 -13.94 -11.81
N ASP A 295 14.29 -12.79 -11.93
CA ASP A 295 13.50 -12.20 -10.85
C ASP A 295 12.23 -13.03 -10.61
N SER A 296 11.94 -13.41 -9.36
CA SER A 296 10.72 -14.16 -9.06
C SER A 296 9.43 -13.38 -9.35
N ARG A 297 9.49 -12.05 -9.38
CA ARG A 297 8.39 -11.20 -9.85
C ARG A 297 8.15 -11.37 -11.34
N HIS A 298 9.19 -11.57 -12.15
CA HIS A 298 9.02 -11.85 -13.58
C HIS A 298 8.25 -13.16 -13.75
N ALA A 299 8.68 -14.24 -13.10
CA ALA A 299 7.99 -15.53 -13.19
C ALA A 299 6.52 -15.44 -12.72
N LEU A 300 6.25 -14.77 -11.59
CA LEU A 300 4.90 -14.61 -11.08
C LEU A 300 4.03 -13.73 -11.99
N LEU A 301 4.48 -12.54 -12.35
CA LEU A 301 3.67 -11.59 -13.14
C LEU A 301 3.47 -12.07 -14.58
N SER A 302 4.44 -12.76 -15.18
CA SER A 302 4.28 -13.34 -16.52
C SER A 302 3.18 -14.40 -16.55
N SER A 303 2.99 -15.17 -15.47
CA SER A 303 1.93 -16.18 -15.39
C SER A 303 0.51 -15.61 -15.42
N PHE A 304 0.31 -14.32 -15.12
CA PHE A 304 -1.02 -13.69 -15.22
C PHE A 304 -1.60 -13.76 -16.62
N GLY A 305 -0.78 -13.56 -17.66
CA GLY A 305 -1.26 -13.50 -19.05
C GLY A 305 -1.79 -14.85 -19.59
N GLU A 306 -1.59 -15.93 -18.85
CA GLU A 306 -2.03 -17.28 -19.19
C GLU A 306 -3.18 -17.77 -18.30
N LEU A 307 -3.57 -16.97 -17.29
CA LEU A 307 -4.71 -17.29 -16.43
C LEU A 307 -6.03 -17.20 -17.21
N GLN A 308 -6.93 -18.13 -16.94
CA GLN A 308 -8.27 -18.10 -17.50
C GLN A 308 -9.17 -17.21 -16.65
N VAL A 309 -9.87 -16.27 -17.29
CA VAL A 309 -10.76 -15.31 -16.63
C VAL A 309 -11.80 -15.99 -15.74
N ALA A 310 -12.40 -17.08 -16.23
CA ALA A 310 -13.42 -17.85 -15.51
C ALA A 310 -12.91 -18.50 -14.20
N GLN A 311 -11.60 -18.72 -14.08
CA GLN A 311 -10.99 -19.40 -12.93
C GLN A 311 -10.42 -18.44 -11.88
N LEU A 312 -10.46 -17.12 -12.13
CA LEU A 312 -9.79 -16.14 -11.27
C LEU A 312 -10.34 -16.12 -9.83
N ARG A 313 -11.66 -16.29 -9.65
CA ARG A 313 -12.28 -16.33 -8.33
C ARG A 313 -11.78 -17.52 -7.51
N ASP A 314 -11.81 -18.72 -8.08
CA ASP A 314 -11.39 -19.94 -7.39
C ASP A 314 -9.88 -19.93 -7.12
N LEU A 315 -9.09 -19.47 -8.10
CA LEU A 315 -7.66 -19.30 -7.94
C LEU A 315 -7.34 -18.29 -6.82
N TYR A 316 -8.10 -17.21 -6.70
CA TYR A 316 -7.89 -16.21 -5.67
C TYR A 316 -7.95 -16.81 -4.25
N HIS A 317 -8.94 -17.67 -3.95
CA HIS A 317 -9.01 -18.32 -2.63
C HIS A 317 -7.77 -19.17 -2.33
N ARG A 318 -7.31 -19.95 -3.32
CA ARG A 318 -6.12 -20.80 -3.20
C ARG A 318 -4.85 -19.96 -3.06
N ALA A 319 -4.73 -18.89 -3.83
CA ALA A 319 -3.62 -17.95 -3.79
C ALA A 319 -3.55 -17.20 -2.46
N ALA A 320 -4.70 -16.78 -1.91
CA ALA A 320 -4.78 -16.13 -0.62
C ALA A 320 -4.23 -17.04 0.50
N ARG A 321 -4.67 -18.30 0.54
CA ARG A 321 -4.15 -19.28 1.51
C ARG A 321 -2.67 -19.55 1.30
N CYS A 322 -2.26 -19.73 0.05
CA CYS A 322 -0.86 -19.96 -0.33
C CYS A 322 0.08 -18.83 0.10
N LEU A 323 -0.33 -17.57 -0.09
CA LEU A 323 0.42 -16.39 0.38
C LEU A 323 0.50 -16.39 1.91
N TYR A 324 -0.65 -16.58 2.57
CA TYR A 324 -0.74 -16.54 4.03
C TYR A 324 0.14 -17.61 4.69
N ASP A 325 0.03 -18.87 4.26
CA ASP A 325 0.87 -19.98 4.76
C ASP A 325 2.35 -19.72 4.51
N GLY A 326 2.67 -19.14 3.35
CA GLY A 326 4.04 -18.75 3.00
C GLY A 326 4.61 -17.69 3.96
N LEU A 327 3.82 -16.70 4.35
CA LEU A 327 4.24 -15.68 5.30
C LEU A 327 4.28 -16.21 6.72
N GLU A 328 3.22 -16.89 7.17
CA GLU A 328 3.08 -17.44 8.53
C GLU A 328 4.23 -18.39 8.89
N SER A 329 4.72 -19.19 7.92
CA SER A 329 5.84 -20.10 8.17
C SER A 329 7.20 -19.38 8.29
N ARG A 330 7.28 -18.06 8.10
CA ARG A 330 8.53 -17.30 7.99
C ARG A 330 8.58 -16.09 8.93
N VAL A 331 7.44 -15.50 9.29
CA VAL A 331 7.38 -14.34 10.19
C VAL A 331 6.91 -14.75 11.58
N ASP A 332 7.14 -13.87 12.57
CA ASP A 332 6.64 -14.08 13.92
C ASP A 332 5.10 -14.23 13.94
N LYS A 333 4.59 -15.15 14.77
CA LYS A 333 3.14 -15.45 14.83
C LYS A 333 2.29 -14.26 15.29
N HIS A 334 2.87 -13.33 16.05
CA HIS A 334 2.23 -12.10 16.51
C HIS A 334 2.56 -10.91 15.60
N SER A 335 3.18 -11.14 14.43
CA SER A 335 3.45 -10.09 13.46
C SER A 335 2.16 -9.44 12.97
N GLN A 336 2.07 -8.11 13.09
CA GLN A 336 0.95 -7.31 12.58
C GLN A 336 0.70 -7.53 11.07
N LEU A 337 1.72 -7.97 10.33
CA LEU A 337 1.58 -8.32 8.91
C LEU A 337 0.58 -9.44 8.68
N LEU A 338 0.58 -10.46 9.53
CA LEU A 338 -0.34 -11.59 9.38
C LEU A 338 -1.79 -11.12 9.55
N TYR A 339 -2.03 -10.18 10.46
CA TYR A 339 -3.35 -9.58 10.69
C TYR A 339 -3.76 -8.64 9.54
N GLU A 340 -2.83 -7.86 8.98
CA GLU A 340 -3.12 -7.05 7.78
C GLU A 340 -3.51 -7.93 6.59
N VAL A 341 -2.74 -9.00 6.32
CA VAL A 341 -3.03 -9.95 5.24
C VAL A 341 -4.38 -10.61 5.47
N ARG A 342 -4.62 -11.15 6.68
CA ARG A 342 -5.91 -11.76 7.06
C ARG A 342 -7.08 -10.82 6.80
N LEU A 343 -6.98 -9.58 7.28
CA LEU A 343 -7.99 -8.54 7.09
C LEU A 343 -8.23 -8.27 5.60
N ASN A 344 -7.18 -8.06 4.81
CA ASN A 344 -7.34 -7.77 3.39
C ASN A 344 -7.97 -8.94 2.63
N ARG A 345 -7.58 -10.19 2.93
CA ARG A 345 -8.19 -11.39 2.32
C ARG A 345 -9.66 -11.51 2.70
N ALA A 346 -10.02 -11.28 3.96
CA ALA A 346 -11.41 -11.32 4.41
C ALA A 346 -12.28 -10.27 3.70
N LEU A 347 -11.74 -9.06 3.52
CA LEU A 347 -12.42 -7.97 2.82
C LEU A 347 -12.66 -8.28 1.34
N ASP A 348 -11.68 -8.89 0.67
CA ASP A 348 -11.79 -9.30 -0.73
C ASP A 348 -12.81 -10.43 -0.91
N MET A 349 -12.83 -11.41 0.01
CA MET A 349 -13.79 -12.52 -0.02
C MET A 349 -15.23 -12.06 0.18
N LEU A 350 -15.48 -11.17 1.14
CA LEU A 350 -16.82 -10.59 1.36
C LEU A 350 -17.30 -9.70 0.22
N TRP A 351 -16.38 -9.20 -0.61
CA TRP A 351 -16.78 -8.48 -1.80
C TRP A 351 -17.50 -9.41 -2.79
N TYR A 352 -17.03 -10.65 -2.96
CA TYR A 352 -17.67 -11.64 -3.84
C TYR A 352 -18.95 -12.22 -3.24
N ASP A 353 -18.92 -12.49 -1.94
CA ASP A 353 -20.04 -13.12 -1.25
C ASP A 353 -20.11 -12.65 0.21
N PRO A 354 -21.12 -11.85 0.58
CA PRO A 354 -21.32 -11.36 1.94
C PRO A 354 -21.49 -12.46 3.00
N GLN A 355 -21.85 -13.68 2.60
CA GLN A 355 -22.06 -14.83 3.50
C GLN A 355 -20.87 -15.78 3.56
N THR A 356 -19.77 -15.49 2.86
CA THR A 356 -18.60 -16.35 2.85
C THR A 356 -18.08 -16.62 4.27
N ASP A 357 -17.69 -17.88 4.49
CA ASP A 357 -17.05 -18.27 5.73
C ASP A 357 -15.66 -17.63 5.84
N LEU A 358 -15.46 -16.89 6.92
CA LEU A 358 -14.22 -16.20 7.25
C LEU A 358 -13.58 -16.73 8.52
N THR A 359 -14.00 -17.88 9.03
CA THR A 359 -13.49 -18.44 10.29
C THR A 359 -11.96 -18.52 10.30
N ASN A 360 -11.34 -18.85 9.17
CA ASN A 360 -9.89 -18.93 9.03
C ASN A 360 -9.17 -17.58 8.81
N TRP A 361 -9.92 -16.50 8.66
CA TRP A 361 -9.41 -15.16 8.35
C TRP A 361 -9.74 -14.11 9.41
N LEU A 362 -10.79 -14.33 10.20
CA LEU A 362 -11.29 -13.41 11.19
C LEU A 362 -11.03 -13.97 12.60
N PRO A 363 -9.86 -13.71 13.19
CA PRO A 363 -9.60 -14.10 14.57
C PRO A 363 -10.53 -13.34 15.54
N PRO A 364 -10.76 -13.88 16.75
CA PRO A 364 -11.48 -13.16 17.79
C PRO A 364 -10.78 -11.84 18.12
N ILE A 365 -11.54 -10.83 18.55
CA ILE A 365 -10.99 -9.48 18.77
C ILE A 365 -9.93 -9.47 19.87
N GLU A 366 -10.03 -10.37 20.85
CA GLU A 366 -9.07 -10.54 21.93
C GLU A 366 -7.68 -10.95 21.41
N GLU A 367 -7.63 -11.83 20.39
CA GLU A 367 -6.37 -12.22 19.74
C GLU A 367 -5.75 -11.03 18.99
N VAL A 368 -6.57 -10.26 18.28
CA VAL A 368 -6.12 -9.04 17.58
C VAL A 368 -5.59 -8.01 18.59
N ASP A 369 -6.27 -7.84 19.71
CA ASP A 369 -5.88 -6.89 20.76
C ASP A 369 -4.58 -7.30 21.43
N GLN A 370 -4.37 -8.60 21.65
CA GLN A 370 -3.12 -9.11 22.20
C GLN A 370 -1.94 -8.89 21.24
N ALA A 371 -2.13 -9.09 19.93
CA ALA A 371 -1.05 -8.98 18.96
C ALA A 371 -0.78 -7.53 18.49
N CYS A 372 -1.84 -6.75 18.27
CA CYS A 372 -1.74 -5.41 17.69
C CYS A 372 -1.89 -4.27 18.72
N GLY A 373 -2.44 -4.58 19.89
CA GLY A 373 -2.91 -3.60 20.89
C GLY A 373 -4.38 -3.20 20.66
N PRO A 374 -5.16 -2.95 21.73
CA PRO A 374 -6.60 -2.66 21.62
C PRO A 374 -6.92 -1.31 20.95
N ASN A 375 -5.99 -0.36 21.03
CA ASN A 375 -6.09 0.97 20.41
C ASN A 375 -5.26 1.05 19.12
N ASN A 376 -5.33 0.01 18.30
CA ASN A 376 -4.69 -0.06 16.99
C ASN A 376 -5.72 0.05 15.86
N SER A 377 -5.31 0.65 14.73
CA SER A 377 -6.13 0.72 13.52
C SER A 377 -6.68 -0.64 13.06
N TYR A 378 -5.91 -1.73 13.18
CA TYR A 378 -6.35 -3.07 12.79
C TYR A 378 -7.53 -3.55 13.63
N ALA A 379 -7.50 -3.37 14.94
CA ALA A 379 -8.60 -3.76 15.82
C ALA A 379 -9.91 -3.06 15.44
N VAL A 380 -9.83 -1.77 15.10
CA VAL A 380 -10.98 -1.01 14.57
C VAL A 380 -11.51 -1.62 13.27
N TYR A 381 -10.64 -2.04 12.35
CA TYR A 381 -11.08 -2.65 11.08
C TYR A 381 -11.68 -4.03 11.26
N PHE A 382 -11.12 -4.87 12.13
CA PHE A 382 -11.68 -6.18 12.44
C PHE A 382 -13.07 -6.05 13.07
N LEU A 383 -13.27 -5.08 13.98
CA LEU A 383 -14.60 -4.81 14.54
C LEU A 383 -15.59 -4.28 13.48
N LEU A 384 -15.18 -3.37 12.60
CA LEU A 384 -16.04 -2.90 11.51
C LEU A 384 -16.40 -4.03 10.53
N LEU A 385 -15.48 -4.96 10.32
CA LEU A 385 -15.71 -6.15 9.52
C LEU A 385 -16.70 -7.12 10.18
N GLU A 386 -16.60 -7.29 11.49
CA GLU A 386 -17.54 -8.09 12.26
C GLU A 386 -18.94 -7.45 12.26
N ALA A 387 -19.04 -6.13 12.46
CA ALA A 387 -20.32 -5.41 12.33
C ALA A 387 -20.95 -5.62 10.95
N TYR A 388 -20.15 -5.58 9.88
CA TYR A 388 -20.63 -5.88 8.52
C TYR A 388 -21.22 -7.30 8.42
N ARG A 389 -20.53 -8.32 8.96
CA ARG A 389 -21.01 -9.71 8.96
C ARG A 389 -22.28 -9.88 9.77
N LEU A 390 -22.36 -9.27 10.95
CA LEU A 390 -23.53 -9.32 11.81
C LEU A 390 -24.75 -8.71 11.11
N VAL A 391 -24.60 -7.56 10.43
CA VAL A 391 -25.67 -6.99 9.60
C VAL A 391 -26.04 -7.92 8.44
N ALA A 392 -25.07 -8.57 7.79
CA ALA A 392 -25.34 -9.52 6.71
C ALA A 392 -26.16 -10.73 7.19
N LYS A 393 -25.93 -11.19 8.42
CA LYS A 393 -26.67 -12.25 9.12
C LYS A 393 -27.94 -11.78 9.84
N GLU A 394 -28.27 -10.50 9.74
CA GLU A 394 -29.44 -9.89 10.39
C GLU A 394 -29.39 -9.91 11.94
N LEU A 395 -28.18 -10.04 12.50
CA LEU A 395 -27.89 -9.97 13.94
C LEU A 395 -27.65 -8.51 14.36
N TYR A 396 -28.72 -7.74 14.36
CA TYR A 396 -28.68 -6.28 14.47
C TYR A 396 -28.25 -5.75 15.83
N THR A 397 -28.72 -6.37 16.92
CA THR A 397 -28.36 -5.96 18.28
C THR A 397 -26.86 -6.13 18.53
N ASP A 398 -26.29 -7.25 18.06
CA ASP A 398 -24.86 -7.54 18.18
C ASP A 398 -24.05 -6.56 17.32
N ALA A 399 -24.52 -6.28 16.09
CA ALA A 399 -23.88 -5.28 15.22
C ALA A 399 -23.83 -3.90 15.87
N ASP A 400 -24.89 -3.47 16.57
CA ASP A 400 -24.95 -2.18 17.25
C ASP A 400 -24.01 -2.13 18.48
N GLN A 401 -23.85 -3.25 19.19
CA GLN A 401 -22.86 -3.38 20.26
C GLN A 401 -21.44 -3.25 19.71
N VAL A 402 -21.11 -3.98 18.64
CA VAL A 402 -19.81 -3.90 17.96
C VAL A 402 -19.54 -2.49 17.44
N CYS A 403 -20.53 -1.83 16.81
CA CYS A 403 -20.39 -0.44 16.37
C CYS A 403 -20.16 0.54 17.54
N SER A 404 -20.71 0.26 18.71
CA SER A 404 -20.45 1.03 19.93
C SER A 404 -19.00 0.84 20.42
N GLN A 405 -18.49 -0.39 20.38
CA GLN A 405 -17.07 -0.65 20.66
C GLN A 405 -16.14 0.07 19.67
N VAL A 406 -16.46 0.07 18.38
CA VAL A 406 -15.71 0.81 17.36
C VAL A 406 -15.62 2.30 17.70
N ARG A 407 -16.75 2.93 18.06
CA ARG A 407 -16.79 4.36 18.42
C ARG A 407 -15.95 4.67 19.67
N ASN A 408 -15.96 3.79 20.67
CA ASN A 408 -15.16 3.94 21.87
C ASN A 408 -13.67 3.88 21.56
N ARG A 409 -13.23 2.90 20.75
CA ARG A 409 -11.82 2.77 20.33
C ARG A 409 -11.36 3.94 19.47
N LEU A 410 -12.19 4.35 18.50
CA LEU A 410 -11.89 5.54 17.69
C LEU A 410 -11.73 6.79 18.55
N THR A 411 -12.59 6.97 19.56
CA THR A 411 -12.48 8.08 20.53
C THR A 411 -11.21 8.00 21.35
N ALA A 412 -10.86 6.82 21.87
CA ALA A 412 -9.62 6.62 22.61
C ALA A 412 -8.34 6.89 21.79
N MET A 413 -8.42 6.69 20.47
CA MET A 413 -7.33 6.94 19.53
C MET A 413 -7.25 8.40 19.04
N GLN A 414 -8.25 9.24 19.35
CA GLN A 414 -8.24 10.66 18.96
C GLN A 414 -7.07 11.39 19.65
N GLY A 415 -6.36 12.24 18.89
CA GLY A 415 -5.24 13.02 19.39
C GLY A 415 -3.86 12.34 19.29
N VAL A 416 -3.81 11.03 19.04
CA VAL A 416 -2.54 10.32 18.78
C VAL A 416 -2.21 10.41 17.29
N GLN A 417 -1.17 11.16 16.93
CA GLN A 417 -0.81 11.35 15.53
C GLN A 417 -0.40 10.02 14.87
N GLY A 418 -1.05 9.67 13.75
CA GLY A 418 -0.74 8.47 12.98
C GLY A 418 -1.34 7.16 13.49
N SER A 419 -2.17 7.20 14.55
CA SER A 419 -2.85 6.02 15.09
C SER A 419 -3.95 5.48 14.19
N ILE A 420 -4.55 6.34 13.35
CA ILE A 420 -5.68 6.01 12.47
C ILE A 420 -5.27 6.31 11.02
N ASP A 421 -5.59 5.40 10.09
CA ASP A 421 -5.63 5.66 8.64
C ASP A 421 -7.06 6.10 8.29
N PRO A 422 -7.34 7.41 8.13
CA PRO A 422 -8.69 7.92 7.88
C PRO A 422 -9.32 7.27 6.65
N TRP A 423 -8.52 7.06 5.61
CA TRP A 423 -8.99 6.48 4.35
C TRP A 423 -9.55 5.07 4.55
N ARG A 424 -8.81 4.20 5.24
CA ARG A 424 -9.24 2.83 5.53
C ARG A 424 -10.50 2.82 6.42
N VAL A 425 -10.60 3.69 7.43
CA VAL A 425 -11.80 3.80 8.28
C VAL A 425 -13.00 4.22 7.45
N GLY A 426 -12.83 5.22 6.59
CA GLY A 426 -13.89 5.68 5.70
C GLY A 426 -14.38 4.57 4.76
N LEU A 427 -13.48 3.80 4.17
CA LEU A 427 -13.84 2.65 3.32
C LEU A 427 -14.58 1.55 4.08
N ALA A 428 -14.20 1.27 5.33
CA ALA A 428 -14.86 0.26 6.15
C ALA A 428 -16.30 0.69 6.52
N TYR A 429 -16.49 1.95 6.93
CA TYR A 429 -17.84 2.49 7.15
C TYR A 429 -18.68 2.55 5.87
N ARG A 430 -18.09 2.86 4.72
CA ARG A 430 -18.79 2.78 3.43
C ARG A 430 -19.33 1.37 3.17
N ARG A 431 -18.50 0.34 3.40
CA ARG A 431 -18.92 -1.07 3.22
C ARG A 431 -20.05 -1.45 4.18
N LEU A 432 -19.93 -1.09 5.46
CA LEU A 432 -21.00 -1.29 6.43
C LEU A 432 -22.30 -0.58 6.01
N GLY A 433 -22.20 0.66 5.54
CA GLY A 433 -23.34 1.43 5.02
C GLY A 433 -24.01 0.77 3.83
N ARG A 434 -23.24 0.22 2.87
CA ARG A 434 -23.80 -0.57 1.76
C ARG A 434 -24.58 -1.78 2.25
N GLN A 435 -24.05 -2.50 3.24
CA GLN A 435 -24.70 -3.69 3.78
C GLN A 435 -26.01 -3.32 4.49
N GLN A 436 -25.99 -2.31 5.33
CA GLN A 436 -27.19 -1.79 6.01
C GLN A 436 -28.24 -1.31 5.01
N HIS A 437 -27.82 -0.60 3.95
CA HIS A 437 -28.69 -0.18 2.86
C HIS A 437 -29.33 -1.37 2.16
N SER A 438 -28.56 -2.41 1.84
CA SER A 438 -29.07 -3.61 1.18
C SER A 438 -30.11 -4.36 2.02
N LYS A 439 -30.04 -4.22 3.35
CA LYS A 439 -31.01 -4.77 4.32
C LYS A 439 -32.16 -3.80 4.64
N GLY A 440 -32.29 -2.69 3.93
CA GLY A 440 -33.33 -1.68 4.15
C GLY A 440 -33.18 -0.84 5.44
N ARG A 441 -32.05 -0.96 6.14
CA ARG A 441 -31.75 -0.18 7.36
C ARG A 441 -31.21 1.20 7.00
N PHE A 442 -32.04 2.04 6.40
CA PHE A 442 -31.62 3.34 5.83
C PHE A 442 -31.09 4.32 6.87
N THR A 443 -31.63 4.33 8.09
CA THR A 443 -31.14 5.19 9.19
C THR A 443 -29.71 4.84 9.59
N ASP A 444 -29.41 3.55 9.70
CA ASP A 444 -28.07 3.05 10.04
C ASP A 444 -27.10 3.25 8.90
N ALA A 445 -27.54 2.93 7.68
CA ALA A 445 -26.77 3.16 6.47
C ALA A 445 -26.39 4.65 6.32
N ARG A 446 -27.32 5.57 6.55
CA ARG A 446 -27.07 7.02 6.55
C ARG A 446 -26.00 7.42 7.57
N ARG A 447 -26.06 6.89 8.79
CA ARG A 447 -25.02 7.12 9.83
C ARG A 447 -23.65 6.63 9.39
N SER A 448 -23.59 5.41 8.83
CA SER A 448 -22.35 4.82 8.32
C SER A 448 -21.78 5.62 7.14
N PHE A 449 -22.61 6.01 6.16
CA PHE A 449 -22.17 6.81 5.01
C PHE A 449 -21.73 8.22 5.40
N ASN A 450 -22.41 8.88 6.35
CA ASN A 450 -21.95 10.17 6.89
C ASN A 450 -20.60 10.05 7.59
N THR A 451 -20.40 8.96 8.34
CA THR A 451 -19.11 8.68 8.98
C THR A 451 -18.05 8.42 7.91
N ALA A 452 -18.36 7.63 6.88
CA ALA A 452 -17.46 7.39 5.76
C ALA A 452 -17.04 8.72 5.09
N LEU A 453 -18.01 9.58 4.77
CA LEU A 453 -17.79 10.89 4.15
C LEU A 453 -16.83 11.77 4.95
N LYS A 454 -17.00 11.81 6.28
CA LYS A 454 -16.11 12.55 7.19
C LYS A 454 -14.65 12.09 7.08
N TYR A 455 -14.43 10.80 6.89
CA TYR A 455 -13.09 10.21 6.85
C TYR A 455 -12.42 10.24 5.47
N VAL A 456 -13.20 10.20 4.37
CA VAL A 456 -12.64 10.16 3.01
C VAL A 456 -12.46 11.53 2.36
N SER A 457 -13.09 12.58 2.88
CA SER A 457 -13.10 13.92 2.26
C SER A 457 -11.74 14.63 2.20
N GLY A 458 -10.71 14.14 2.88
CA GLY A 458 -9.39 14.77 2.98
C GLY A 458 -8.41 14.51 1.81
N ASP A 459 -8.63 13.49 0.98
CA ASP A 459 -7.71 13.13 -0.13
C ASP A 459 -8.44 13.20 -1.47
N SER A 460 -8.30 14.31 -2.21
CA SER A 460 -9.03 14.55 -3.46
C SER A 460 -8.73 13.55 -4.59
N GLN A 461 -7.56 12.91 -4.60
CA GLN A 461 -7.19 11.98 -5.68
C GLN A 461 -7.79 10.59 -5.47
N LEU A 462 -7.82 10.11 -4.23
CA LEU A 462 -8.38 8.79 -3.91
C LEU A 462 -9.89 8.85 -3.71
N SER A 463 -10.42 9.98 -3.24
CA SER A 463 -11.80 10.09 -2.75
C SER A 463 -12.88 10.27 -3.81
N MET A 464 -12.59 10.79 -5.00
CA MET A 464 -13.64 11.22 -5.94
C MET A 464 -14.68 10.13 -6.25
N SER A 465 -14.23 8.94 -6.65
CA SER A 465 -15.12 7.80 -6.96
C SER A 465 -15.91 7.31 -5.74
N VAL A 466 -15.25 7.33 -4.57
CA VAL A 466 -15.84 6.95 -3.30
C VAL A 466 -16.90 7.95 -2.86
N LEU A 467 -16.66 9.25 -3.05
CA LEU A 467 -17.58 10.33 -2.74
C LEU A 467 -18.82 10.31 -3.63
N ILE A 468 -18.63 10.12 -4.94
CA ILE A 468 -19.71 9.97 -5.92
C ILE A 468 -20.67 8.87 -5.45
N GLU A 469 -20.12 7.69 -5.14
CA GLU A 469 -20.92 6.56 -4.71
C GLU A 469 -21.61 6.80 -3.36
N ILE A 470 -20.93 7.40 -2.38
CA ILE A 470 -21.56 7.79 -1.10
C ILE A 470 -22.75 8.71 -1.37
N CYS A 471 -22.60 9.72 -2.25
CA CYS A 471 -23.69 10.64 -2.59
C CYS A 471 -24.84 9.92 -3.30
N GLN A 472 -24.57 9.02 -4.25
CA GLN A 472 -25.58 8.20 -4.92
C GLN A 472 -26.39 7.36 -3.92
N ARG A 473 -25.73 6.75 -2.93
CA ARG A 473 -26.42 5.95 -1.90
C ARG A 473 -27.24 6.83 -0.97
N GLN A 474 -26.73 8.00 -0.59
CA GLN A 474 -27.48 8.95 0.23
C GLN A 474 -28.73 9.47 -0.49
N GLU A 475 -28.61 9.84 -1.77
CA GLU A 475 -29.73 10.24 -2.62
C GLU A 475 -30.76 9.10 -2.76
N SER A 476 -30.31 7.87 -3.01
CA SER A 476 -31.19 6.70 -3.11
C SER A 476 -31.97 6.46 -1.82
N MET A 477 -31.32 6.58 -0.66
CA MET A 477 -31.99 6.44 0.63
C MET A 477 -32.97 7.57 0.89
N ALA A 478 -32.59 8.82 0.58
CA ALA A 478 -33.45 10.00 0.72
C ALA A 478 -34.73 9.87 -0.12
N ASN A 479 -34.60 9.39 -1.37
CA ASN A 479 -35.74 9.07 -2.22
C ASN A 479 -36.65 7.99 -1.59
N ALA A 480 -36.06 6.92 -1.04
CA ALA A 480 -36.80 5.83 -0.43
C ALA A 480 -37.58 6.25 0.84
N VAL A 481 -37.12 7.28 1.56
CA VAL A 481 -37.81 7.86 2.72
C VAL A 481 -38.62 9.12 2.39
N HIS A 482 -38.70 9.48 1.10
CA HIS A 482 -39.39 10.69 0.60
C HIS A 482 -38.90 12.02 1.18
N ASP A 483 -37.61 12.13 1.50
CA ASP A 483 -36.96 13.35 1.99
C ASP A 483 -36.47 14.21 0.81
N GLN A 484 -37.32 15.14 0.35
CA GLN A 484 -37.06 15.95 -0.85
C GLN A 484 -35.89 16.93 -0.69
N GLU A 485 -35.64 17.43 0.54
CA GLU A 485 -34.54 18.36 0.81
C GLU A 485 -33.19 17.64 0.67
N ASP A 486 -33.08 16.45 1.26
CA ASP A 486 -31.90 15.62 1.13
C ASP A 486 -31.68 15.16 -0.32
N VAL A 487 -32.74 14.75 -1.02
CA VAL A 487 -32.64 14.37 -2.44
C VAL A 487 -32.03 15.52 -3.26
N PHE A 488 -32.54 16.74 -3.09
CA PHE A 488 -32.00 17.92 -3.77
C PHE A 488 -30.53 18.17 -3.42
N PHE A 489 -30.19 18.11 -2.13
CA PHE A 489 -28.82 18.33 -1.64
C PHE A 489 -27.84 17.32 -2.25
N TRP A 490 -28.14 16.02 -2.17
CA TRP A 490 -27.25 14.97 -2.67
C TRP A 490 -27.16 14.97 -4.20
N SER A 491 -28.25 15.27 -4.90
CA SER A 491 -28.26 15.43 -6.37
C SER A 491 -27.32 16.55 -6.83
N GLN A 492 -27.34 17.69 -6.12
CA GLN A 492 -26.47 18.82 -6.43
C GLN A 492 -24.99 18.48 -6.15
N MET A 493 -24.71 17.82 -5.02
CA MET A 493 -23.36 17.38 -4.68
C MET A 493 -22.82 16.38 -5.70
N LEU A 494 -23.63 15.39 -6.08
CA LEU A 494 -23.29 14.39 -7.08
C LEU A 494 -22.95 15.04 -8.42
N SER A 495 -23.79 15.96 -8.91
CA SER A 495 -23.56 16.69 -10.16
C SER A 495 -22.22 17.44 -10.17
N ARG A 496 -21.84 18.08 -9.03
CA ARG A 496 -20.56 18.77 -8.90
C ARG A 496 -19.37 17.81 -8.95
N LEU A 497 -19.45 16.68 -8.22
CA LEU A 497 -18.38 15.68 -8.20
C LEU A 497 -18.17 15.03 -9.56
N GLU A 498 -19.25 14.76 -10.29
CA GLU A 498 -19.18 14.20 -11.64
C GLU A 498 -18.55 15.17 -12.65
N GLN A 499 -18.90 16.46 -12.56
CA GLN A 499 -18.25 17.48 -13.37
C GLN A 499 -16.75 17.58 -13.07
N GLN A 500 -16.37 17.58 -11.80
CA GLN A 500 -14.95 17.58 -11.39
C GLN A 500 -14.19 16.36 -11.90
N ALA A 501 -14.82 15.17 -11.84
CA ALA A 501 -14.22 13.94 -12.35
C ALA A 501 -13.99 14.01 -13.87
N LYS A 502 -14.95 14.60 -14.61
CA LYS A 502 -14.85 14.83 -16.05
C LYS A 502 -13.70 15.79 -16.39
N ASP A 503 -13.67 16.96 -15.74
CA ASP A 503 -12.64 17.98 -15.99
C ASP A 503 -11.24 17.45 -15.70
N GLN A 504 -11.09 16.66 -14.63
CA GLN A 504 -9.83 16.00 -14.30
C GLN A 504 -9.42 14.96 -15.35
N GLY A 505 -10.38 14.21 -15.89
CA GLY A 505 -10.15 13.27 -16.99
C GLY A 505 -9.61 13.94 -18.24
N GLU A 506 -10.23 15.05 -18.65
CA GLU A 506 -9.78 15.84 -19.81
C GLU A 506 -8.37 16.42 -19.61
N ALA A 507 -8.07 16.91 -18.41
CA ALA A 507 -6.74 17.43 -18.06
C ALA A 507 -5.64 16.34 -18.09
N ASP A 508 -5.96 15.10 -17.68
CA ASP A 508 -5.02 13.98 -17.71
C ASP A 508 -4.74 13.50 -19.14
N ILE A 509 -5.75 13.51 -20.02
CA ILE A 509 -5.58 13.20 -21.45
C ILE A 509 -4.61 14.18 -22.11
N LEU A 510 -4.75 15.49 -21.83
CA LEU A 510 -3.89 16.55 -22.38
C LEU A 510 -2.43 16.47 -21.90
N LYS A 511 -2.17 15.82 -20.75
CA LYS A 511 -0.82 15.67 -20.17
C LYS A 511 -0.11 14.40 -20.60
N ARG A 512 -0.76 13.51 -21.34
CA ARG A 512 -0.15 12.24 -21.76
C ARG A 512 0.95 12.52 -22.81
N PRO A 513 2.22 12.15 -22.57
CA PRO A 513 3.23 12.21 -23.62
C PRO A 513 2.78 11.35 -24.80
N GLN A 514 2.85 11.89 -26.02
CA GLN A 514 2.72 11.10 -27.25
C GLN A 514 3.95 10.20 -27.38
N THR A 515 4.00 9.11 -26.64
CA THR A 515 5.03 8.08 -26.80
C THR A 515 4.34 6.73 -26.90
N PHE A 516 3.61 6.55 -28.00
CA PHE A 516 3.30 5.26 -28.62
C PHE A 516 2.73 5.55 -30.02
N SER A 517 3.57 6.14 -30.86
CA SER A 517 3.45 6.11 -32.32
C SER A 517 4.87 5.98 -32.88
N ASP A 518 5.37 4.76 -32.89
CA ASP A 518 6.31 4.21 -33.89
C ASP A 518 6.79 2.85 -33.38
N GLY A 519 5.91 1.86 -33.53
CA GLY A 519 6.31 0.49 -33.76
C GLY A 519 5.95 0.21 -35.20
N THR A 520 6.95 0.23 -36.08
CA THR A 520 6.84 -0.01 -37.51
C THR A 520 5.99 -1.25 -37.81
N ALA A 521 5.03 -1.03 -38.69
CA ALA A 521 4.30 -2.07 -39.38
C ALA A 521 5.25 -2.85 -40.30
N ASP A 522 5.13 -4.18 -40.28
CA ASP A 522 5.14 -4.99 -41.50
C ASP A 522 4.39 -6.30 -41.23
N GLY A 523 3.40 -6.61 -42.08
CA GLY A 523 2.66 -7.87 -42.06
C GLY A 523 1.13 -7.72 -42.11
N ALA A 524 0.59 -7.68 -43.33
CA ALA A 524 -0.80 -7.45 -43.70
C ALA A 524 -1.85 -8.43 -43.13
N GLY A 525 -3.08 -7.93 -42.93
CA GLY A 525 -4.28 -8.74 -42.74
C GLY A 525 -5.45 -7.96 -42.13
N ALA A 526 -6.33 -7.45 -42.99
CA ALA A 526 -7.38 -6.47 -42.69
C ALA A 526 -8.52 -6.95 -41.77
N GLY A 527 -9.11 -5.98 -41.06
CA GLY A 527 -10.37 -6.11 -40.31
C GLY A 527 -10.79 -4.79 -39.66
N ALA A 528 -11.12 -3.79 -40.47
CA ALA A 528 -11.51 -2.45 -40.02
C ALA A 528 -12.90 -2.42 -39.37
N LEU A 529 -13.02 -1.77 -38.21
CA LEU A 529 -14.28 -1.19 -37.72
C LEU A 529 -14.04 0.29 -37.41
N ILE A 530 -14.79 1.11 -38.15
CA ILE A 530 -14.65 2.55 -38.34
C ILE A 530 -15.28 3.30 -37.16
N VAL A 531 -14.51 4.20 -36.54
CA VAL A 531 -15.04 5.25 -35.67
C VAL A 531 -15.58 6.37 -36.56
N SER A 532 -16.90 6.48 -36.65
CA SER A 532 -17.61 7.55 -37.35
C SER A 532 -17.42 8.91 -36.65
N LYS A 533 -16.57 9.77 -37.24
CA LYS A 533 -16.49 11.20 -36.94
C LYS A 533 -17.78 11.90 -37.41
N LYS A 534 -18.60 12.38 -36.48
CA LYS A 534 -19.70 13.33 -36.76
C LYS A 534 -19.11 14.64 -37.31
N ARG A 535 -19.31 14.89 -38.60
CA ARG A 535 -19.03 16.17 -39.26
C ARG A 535 -20.21 17.11 -39.00
N ARG A 536 -19.96 18.23 -38.29
CA ARG A 536 -20.93 19.33 -38.19
C ARG A 536 -21.11 19.95 -39.57
N LEU A 537 -22.33 19.95 -40.09
CA LEU A 537 -22.75 20.74 -41.24
C LEU A 537 -23.14 22.14 -40.73
N SER A 538 -22.50 23.17 -41.26
CA SER A 538 -22.96 24.56 -41.19
C SER A 538 -23.35 25.02 -42.60
N PRO A 539 -24.36 25.89 -42.75
CA PRO A 539 -25.03 26.13 -44.02
C PRO A 539 -24.17 27.01 -44.94
N GLY A 540 -24.10 26.62 -46.21
CA GLY A 540 -23.36 27.34 -47.25
C GLY A 540 -24.09 28.62 -47.71
N PRO A 541 -23.35 29.62 -48.21
CA PRO A 541 -23.94 30.83 -48.73
C PRO A 541 -24.45 30.63 -50.17
N THR A 542 -25.67 31.09 -50.39
CA THR A 542 -26.28 31.32 -51.70
C THR A 542 -25.40 32.15 -52.62
N ARG A 543 -25.12 31.63 -53.83
CA ARG A 543 -24.95 32.44 -55.04
C ARG A 543 -25.56 31.75 -56.26
N ARG A 544 -26.49 32.48 -56.88
CA ARG A 544 -26.95 32.38 -58.29
C ARG A 544 -25.73 32.24 -59.22
N SER A 545 -25.75 31.59 -60.38
CA SER A 545 -26.65 31.76 -61.53
C SER A 545 -26.13 30.88 -62.69
N THR A 546 -27.03 30.54 -63.63
CA THR A 546 -26.80 30.24 -65.07
C THR A 546 -25.96 28.99 -65.42
N PHE A 547 -26.39 28.02 -66.23
CA PHE A 547 -27.41 27.91 -67.28
C PHE A 547 -28.14 26.57 -67.19
#